data_AF-A0A540W5A1-F1
#
_entry.id   AF-A0A540W5A1-F1
#
_cell.length_a   1.000
_cell.length_b   1.000
_cell.length_c   1.000
_cell.angle_alpha   90.00
_cell.angle_beta   90.00
_cell.angle_gamma   90.00
#
_symmetry.space_group_name_H-M   'P 1'
#
loop_
_entity.id
_entity.type
_entity.pdbx_description
1 polymer ?
#
loop_
_entity_poly.entity_id
_entity_poly.type
_entity_poly.pdbx_seq_one_letter_code
_entity_poly.pdbx_strand_id
1 'polypeptide(L)'
;MPVLAHGARPGRCGEGRARPSGSLRATRTGPSRASGTQEEAVMATTVNRAEIEADIKETLGLVPHFFTKIPTELLGPEWEIFKRIELGETLIPNKYKELIGVGLHAETKCRYCSLFHTEAAKLFGATDEEIQEAVHYAKASLGWSAYINGMQEDYDQFEAELKQVTDYVRAKAA
;
A
#
# COMPACT_ATOMS: atom_id res chain seq x y z
N MET A 1 -42.78 -30.17 -18.65
CA MET A 1 -44.12 -29.95 -18.08
C MET A 1 -44.05 -30.22 -16.59
N PRO A 2 -44.32 -29.28 -15.66
CA PRO A 2 -44.22 -27.82 -15.69
C PRO A 2 -43.26 -27.29 -14.58
N VAL A 3 -42.27 -26.46 -14.90
CA VAL A 3 -42.20 -25.01 -14.58
C VAL A 3 -43.28 -24.49 -13.63
N LEU A 4 -42.89 -24.11 -12.41
CA LEU A 4 -43.67 -23.21 -11.55
C LEU A 4 -43.00 -21.83 -11.53
N ALA A 5 -43.64 -20.90 -12.22
CA ALA A 5 -43.40 -19.46 -12.16
C ALA A 5 -44.54 -18.82 -11.35
N HIS A 6 -44.22 -18.02 -10.35
CA HIS A 6 -45.03 -16.95 -9.73
C HIS A 6 -43.99 -15.90 -9.27
N GLY A 7 -43.95 -14.63 -9.67
CA GLY A 7 -44.95 -13.75 -10.26
C GLY A 7 -45.39 -12.69 -9.26
N ALA A 8 -44.58 -11.65 -8.99
CA ALA A 8 -45.05 -10.41 -8.35
C ALA A 8 -44.13 -9.17 -8.61
N ARG A 9 -44.52 -8.44 -9.67
CA ARG A 9 -44.55 -6.99 -9.96
C ARG A 9 -43.35 -6.03 -9.69
N PRO A 10 -42.99 -5.19 -10.68
CA PRO A 10 -42.05 -4.07 -10.54
C PRO A 10 -42.73 -2.75 -10.09
N GLY A 11 -42.06 -2.03 -9.18
CA GLY A 11 -42.45 -0.69 -8.72
C GLY A 11 -41.95 0.43 -9.64
N ARG A 12 -42.85 0.88 -10.51
CA ARG A 12 -43.08 2.25 -11.03
C ARG A 12 -41.90 3.25 -11.10
N CYS A 13 -41.45 3.52 -12.34
CA CYS A 13 -40.72 4.74 -12.73
C CYS A 13 -41.53 6.00 -12.44
N GLY A 14 -40.90 6.99 -11.79
CA GLY A 14 -41.42 8.35 -11.66
C GLY A 14 -40.85 9.26 -12.75
N GLU A 15 -41.72 9.70 -13.66
CA GLU A 15 -41.46 10.76 -14.64
C GLU A 15 -41.42 12.13 -13.96
N GLY A 16 -40.33 12.87 -14.16
CA GLY A 16 -40.09 14.22 -13.63
C GLY A 16 -39.61 15.19 -14.70
N ARG A 17 -40.48 15.46 -15.70
CA ARG A 17 -40.70 16.72 -16.45
C ARG A 17 -39.50 17.69 -16.62
N ALA A 18 -38.91 17.67 -17.82
CA ALA A 18 -38.07 18.74 -18.36
C ALA A 18 -38.91 19.79 -19.13
N ARG A 19 -38.50 21.08 -19.08
CA ARG A 19 -38.60 22.18 -20.11
C ARG A 19 -38.60 23.58 -19.44
N PRO A 20 -38.31 24.69 -20.15
CA PRO A 20 -37.59 24.86 -21.42
C PRO A 20 -36.53 26.00 -21.42
N SER A 21 -35.82 26.04 -22.55
CA SER A 21 -34.96 27.05 -23.14
C SER A 21 -35.34 28.54 -22.93
N GLY A 22 -34.32 29.35 -22.63
CA GLY A 22 -34.33 30.82 -22.73
C GLY A 22 -33.13 31.34 -23.53
N SER A 23 -33.41 32.26 -24.44
CA SER A 23 -32.62 32.74 -25.58
C SER A 23 -31.45 33.70 -25.28
N LEU A 24 -30.36 33.51 -26.04
CA LEU A 24 -29.34 34.45 -26.56
C LEU A 24 -29.36 35.92 -26.09
N ARG A 25 -28.17 36.41 -25.68
CA ARG A 25 -27.65 37.71 -26.14
C ARG A 25 -26.13 37.78 -26.10
N ALA A 26 -25.53 37.94 -27.27
CA ALA A 26 -24.13 38.33 -27.44
C ALA A 26 -23.99 39.86 -27.32
N THR A 27 -22.86 40.32 -26.78
CA THR A 27 -21.96 41.41 -27.23
C THR A 27 -21.33 42.16 -26.06
N ARG A 28 -20.00 42.06 -25.92
CA ARG A 28 -19.04 43.14 -26.21
C ARG A 28 -17.63 42.77 -25.71
N THR A 29 -16.67 43.04 -26.57
CA THR A 29 -15.22 42.88 -26.45
C THR A 29 -14.57 44.02 -25.64
N GLY A 30 -13.52 43.66 -24.88
CA GLY A 30 -12.38 44.51 -24.51
C GLY A 30 -12.21 44.86 -23.02
N PRO A 31 -11.00 45.23 -22.54
CA PRO A 31 -9.68 44.68 -22.81
C PRO A 31 -9.04 44.02 -21.56
N SER A 32 -7.99 43.23 -21.82
CA SER A 32 -7.06 42.58 -20.90
C SER A 32 -6.63 43.41 -19.68
N ARG A 33 -6.60 42.77 -18.49
CA ARG A 33 -5.77 43.21 -17.36
C ARG A 33 -5.31 42.01 -16.53
N ALA A 34 -4.03 41.69 -16.71
CA ALA A 34 -3.11 41.05 -15.78
C ALA A 34 -3.59 39.75 -15.10
N SER A 35 -3.52 38.65 -15.84
CA SER A 35 -3.13 37.35 -15.29
C SER A 35 -1.65 37.44 -14.91
N GLY A 36 -1.35 37.59 -13.62
CA GLY A 36 0.02 37.75 -13.17
C GLY A 36 0.15 37.55 -11.66
N THR A 37 0.74 36.42 -11.31
CA THR A 37 1.65 36.26 -10.17
C THR A 37 1.07 36.39 -8.77
N GLN A 38 0.14 35.51 -8.36
CA GLN A 38 0.01 35.14 -6.93
C GLN A 38 -0.27 33.64 -6.68
N GLU A 39 -0.56 32.84 -7.70
CA GLU A 39 -0.78 31.39 -7.54
C GLU A 39 0.52 30.56 -7.71
N GLU A 40 1.50 31.05 -8.47
CA GLU A 40 2.83 30.42 -8.63
C GLU A 40 3.75 30.57 -7.40
N ALA A 41 3.38 31.42 -6.43
CA ALA A 41 4.23 31.73 -5.28
C ALA A 41 4.05 30.74 -4.10
N VAL A 42 3.18 29.74 -4.23
CA VAL A 42 3.00 28.71 -3.21
C VAL A 42 3.97 27.55 -3.49
N MET A 43 5.21 27.75 -3.04
CA MET A 43 6.20 26.71 -2.69
C MET A 43 6.91 25.97 -3.84
N ALA A 44 7.56 26.73 -4.73
CA ALA A 44 8.77 26.25 -5.38
C ALA A 44 9.97 26.37 -4.41
N THR A 45 10.01 25.52 -3.39
CA THR A 45 11.32 25.11 -2.85
C THR A 45 11.99 24.40 -4.01
N THR A 46 13.06 24.96 -4.57
CA THR A 46 13.73 24.38 -5.73
C THR A 46 14.19 22.96 -5.38
N VAL A 47 13.47 21.95 -5.85
CA VAL A 47 13.84 20.55 -5.62
C VAL A 47 15.12 20.28 -6.41
N ASN A 48 16.24 20.21 -5.70
CA ASN A 48 17.54 19.98 -6.32
C ASN A 48 17.80 18.47 -6.46
N ARG A 49 17.44 17.92 -7.63
CA ARG A 49 17.71 16.51 -7.96
C ARG A 49 19.15 16.11 -7.72
N ALA A 50 20.12 16.96 -8.08
CA ALA A 50 21.53 16.61 -7.98
C ALA A 50 21.98 16.45 -6.52
N GLU A 51 21.43 17.26 -5.60
CA GLU A 51 21.67 17.10 -4.17
C GLU A 51 21.05 15.81 -3.63
N ILE A 52 19.82 15.47 -4.04
CA ILE A 52 19.16 14.23 -3.61
C ILE A 52 19.91 13.01 -4.15
N GLU A 53 20.32 13.02 -5.41
CA GLU A 53 21.12 11.95 -6.02
C GLU A 53 22.52 11.84 -5.37
N ALA A 54 23.10 12.95 -4.91
CA ALA A 54 24.35 12.91 -4.14
C ALA A 54 24.15 12.22 -2.78
N ASP A 55 23.08 12.54 -2.05
CA ASP A 55 22.74 11.87 -0.77
C ASP A 55 22.46 10.37 -0.96
N ILE A 56 21.73 10.00 -2.02
CA ILE A 56 21.51 8.59 -2.38
C ILE A 56 22.86 7.89 -2.62
N LYS A 57 23.76 8.52 -3.37
CA LYS A 57 25.07 7.95 -3.69
C LYS A 57 25.96 7.84 -2.46
N GLU A 58 25.92 8.82 -1.56
CA GLU A 58 26.65 8.77 -0.29
C GLU A 58 26.14 7.62 0.59
N THR A 59 24.82 7.45 0.68
CA THR A 59 24.18 6.45 1.53
C THR A 59 24.29 5.03 0.98
N LEU A 60 24.08 4.83 -0.34
CA LEU A 60 24.01 3.51 -0.98
C LEU A 60 25.25 3.14 -1.80
N GLY A 61 26.22 4.05 -1.93
CA GLY A 61 27.41 3.89 -2.76
C GLY A 61 27.19 4.12 -4.27
N LEU A 62 25.93 4.20 -4.71
CA LEU A 62 25.53 4.50 -6.08
C LEU A 62 24.10 5.10 -6.08
N VAL A 63 23.66 5.65 -7.21
CA VAL A 63 22.24 5.97 -7.42
C VAL A 63 21.58 4.79 -8.12
N PRO A 64 20.73 4.00 -7.46
CA PRO A 64 20.11 2.85 -8.10
C PRO A 64 19.29 3.29 -9.31
N HIS A 65 19.32 2.49 -10.38
CA HIS A 65 18.71 2.89 -11.64
C HIS A 65 17.20 3.18 -11.50
N PHE A 66 16.49 2.58 -10.53
CA PHE A 66 15.07 2.80 -10.34
C PHE A 66 14.77 4.18 -9.71
N PHE A 67 15.65 4.71 -8.85
CA PHE A 67 15.54 6.09 -8.36
C PHE A 67 15.72 7.11 -9.50
N THR A 68 16.57 6.83 -10.49
CA THR A 68 16.75 7.74 -11.64
C THR A 68 15.49 7.89 -12.51
N LYS A 69 14.51 6.99 -12.37
CA LYS A 69 13.23 7.04 -13.09
C LYS A 69 12.13 7.78 -12.34
N ILE A 70 12.29 8.03 -11.04
CA ILE A 70 11.32 8.77 -10.23
C ILE A 70 11.34 10.24 -10.68
N PRO A 71 10.20 10.91 -10.93
CA PRO A 71 10.15 12.34 -11.23
C PRO A 71 10.82 13.20 -10.15
N THR A 72 11.40 14.34 -10.53
CA THR A 72 12.24 15.16 -9.62
C THR A 72 11.49 15.59 -8.37
N GLU A 73 10.26 16.04 -8.55
CA GLU A 73 9.34 16.48 -7.52
C GLU A 73 8.95 15.36 -6.52
N LEU A 74 9.05 14.09 -6.93
CA LEU A 74 8.78 12.93 -6.09
C LEU A 74 10.05 12.32 -5.47
N LEU A 75 11.23 12.52 -6.09
CA LEU A 75 12.45 11.83 -5.68
C LEU A 75 12.86 12.14 -4.23
N GLY A 76 12.77 13.40 -3.80
CA GLY A 76 13.11 13.79 -2.42
C GLY A 76 12.21 13.09 -1.39
N PRO A 77 10.87 13.25 -1.48
CA PRO A 77 9.94 12.55 -0.59
C PRO A 77 10.08 11.02 -0.59
N GLU A 78 10.21 10.39 -1.76
CA GLU A 78 10.40 8.94 -1.87
C GLU A 78 11.71 8.48 -1.24
N TRP A 79 12.78 9.26 -1.40
CA TRP A 79 14.07 8.98 -0.76
C TRP A 79 14.01 9.09 0.76
N GLU A 80 13.32 10.09 1.31
CA GLU A 80 13.13 10.20 2.77
C GLU A 80 12.31 9.05 3.34
N ILE A 81 11.27 8.61 2.63
CA ILE A 81 10.50 7.42 3.00
C ILE A 81 11.40 6.18 2.99
N PHE A 82 12.17 5.99 1.93
CA PHE A 82 13.08 4.86 1.80
C PHE A 82 14.13 4.84 2.92
N LYS A 83 14.79 5.97 3.20
CA LYS A 83 15.76 6.09 4.31
C LYS A 83 15.11 5.72 5.63
N ARG A 84 13.93 6.26 5.93
CA ARG A 84 13.27 6.04 7.20
C ARG A 84 12.80 4.60 7.38
N ILE A 85 12.21 4.00 6.35
CA ILE A 85 11.59 2.68 6.45
C ILE A 85 12.63 1.58 6.31
N GLU A 86 13.48 1.64 5.28
CA GLU A 86 14.39 0.53 4.95
C GLU A 86 15.71 0.64 5.72
N LEU A 87 16.29 1.84 5.80
CA LEU A 87 17.64 2.03 6.36
C LEU A 87 17.64 2.44 7.84
N GLY A 88 16.61 3.16 8.27
CA GLY A 88 16.51 3.77 9.59
C GLY A 88 16.19 2.77 10.70
N GLU A 89 16.56 3.13 11.92
CA GLU A 89 16.08 2.43 13.12
C GLU A 89 14.59 2.69 13.32
N THR A 90 13.85 1.62 13.63
CA THR A 90 12.42 1.69 13.93
C THR A 90 12.12 0.95 15.23
N LEU A 91 10.85 0.89 15.62
CA LEU A 91 10.42 0.06 16.75
C LEU A 91 10.68 -1.44 16.53
N ILE A 92 10.76 -1.88 15.26
CA ILE A 92 11.14 -3.23 14.89
C ILE A 92 12.62 -3.20 14.49
N PRO A 93 13.49 -3.97 15.17
CA PRO A 93 14.89 -4.07 14.78
C PRO A 93 15.05 -4.55 13.34
N ASN A 94 16.03 -4.00 12.62
CA ASN A 94 16.16 -4.22 11.17
C ASN A 94 16.18 -5.69 10.77
N LYS A 95 16.90 -6.57 11.50
CA LYS A 95 16.88 -8.02 11.22
C LYS A 95 15.47 -8.58 11.12
N TYR A 96 14.59 -8.24 12.07
CA TYR A 96 13.22 -8.73 12.09
C TYR A 96 12.33 -8.07 11.03
N LYS A 97 12.55 -6.78 10.75
CA LYS A 97 11.87 -6.06 9.67
C LYS A 97 12.14 -6.73 8.31
N GLU A 98 13.39 -7.07 8.03
CA GLU A 98 13.76 -7.75 6.79
C GLU A 98 13.25 -9.20 6.73
N LEU A 99 13.25 -9.94 7.85
CA LEU A 99 12.65 -11.29 7.89
C LEU A 99 11.13 -11.26 7.65
N ILE A 100 10.42 -10.24 8.15
CA ILE A 100 9.02 -9.99 7.80
C ILE A 100 8.90 -9.71 6.29
N GLY A 101 9.78 -8.88 5.74
CA GLY A 101 9.84 -8.58 4.31
C GLY A 101 10.05 -9.84 3.45
N VAL A 102 10.96 -10.74 3.86
CA VAL A 102 11.18 -12.04 3.21
C VAL A 102 9.88 -12.85 3.16
N GLY A 103 9.18 -12.99 4.29
CA GLY A 103 7.91 -13.73 4.36
C GLY A 103 6.81 -13.09 3.52
N LEU A 104 6.65 -11.76 3.59
CA LEU A 104 5.68 -11.00 2.82
C LEU A 104 5.90 -11.17 1.31
N HIS A 105 7.13 -10.96 0.85
CA HIS A 105 7.44 -10.96 -0.57
C HIS A 105 7.60 -12.36 -1.18
N ALA A 106 7.79 -13.39 -0.35
CA ALA A 106 7.60 -14.78 -0.78
C ALA A 106 6.17 -15.01 -1.30
N GLU A 107 5.16 -14.38 -0.68
CA GLU A 107 3.77 -14.53 -1.12
C GLU A 107 3.33 -13.52 -2.18
N THR A 108 3.72 -12.24 -2.04
CA THR A 108 3.39 -11.24 -3.08
C THR A 108 4.14 -11.50 -4.39
N LYS A 109 5.06 -12.46 -4.42
CA LYS A 109 5.82 -12.92 -5.60
C LYS A 109 6.63 -11.80 -6.25
N CYS A 110 7.04 -10.80 -5.47
CA CYS A 110 7.88 -9.72 -5.95
C CYS A 110 9.33 -10.20 -6.02
N ARG A 111 9.80 -10.64 -7.20
CA ARG A 111 11.17 -11.13 -7.39
C ARG A 111 12.25 -10.15 -6.92
N TYR A 112 12.05 -8.84 -7.15
CA TYR A 112 12.99 -7.80 -6.72
C TYR A 112 13.05 -7.68 -5.20
N CYS A 113 11.87 -7.62 -4.57
CA CYS A 113 11.73 -7.47 -3.13
C CYS A 113 12.23 -8.72 -2.39
N SER A 114 11.95 -9.93 -2.91
CA SER A 114 12.48 -11.17 -2.35
C SER A 114 14.01 -11.15 -2.28
N LEU A 115 14.69 -10.70 -3.33
CA LEU A 115 16.14 -10.56 -3.33
C LEU A 115 16.59 -9.47 -2.35
N PHE A 116 16.01 -8.27 -2.44
CA PHE A 116 16.38 -7.13 -1.59
C PHE A 116 16.29 -7.47 -0.10
N HIS A 117 15.14 -7.96 0.37
CA HIS A 117 14.94 -8.27 1.79
C HIS A 117 15.75 -9.48 2.25
N THR A 118 16.06 -10.44 1.36
CA THR A 118 16.96 -11.55 1.70
C THR A 118 18.38 -11.05 1.96
N GLU A 119 18.92 -10.20 1.08
CA GLU A 119 20.27 -9.65 1.25
C GLU A 119 20.33 -8.66 2.42
N ALA A 120 19.30 -7.84 2.60
CA ALA A 120 19.21 -6.92 3.74
C ALA A 120 19.10 -7.68 5.07
N ALA A 121 18.31 -8.75 5.15
CA ALA A 121 18.23 -9.59 6.35
C ALA A 121 19.61 -10.14 6.73
N LYS A 122 20.36 -10.66 5.75
CA LYS A 122 21.73 -11.16 5.95
C LYS A 122 22.69 -10.05 6.40
N LEU A 123 22.58 -8.86 5.81
CA LEU A 123 23.35 -7.69 6.23
C LEU A 123 23.12 -7.34 7.70
N PHE A 124 21.88 -7.50 8.19
CA PHE A 124 21.52 -7.30 9.59
C PHE A 124 21.69 -8.54 10.48
N GLY A 125 22.43 -9.55 10.00
CA GLY A 125 22.85 -10.71 10.77
C GLY A 125 21.83 -11.84 10.85
N ALA A 126 20.85 -11.89 9.94
CA ALA A 126 19.98 -13.07 9.80
C ALA A 126 20.76 -14.27 9.28
N THR A 127 20.53 -15.44 9.87
CA THR A 127 21.09 -16.70 9.35
C THR A 127 20.20 -17.28 8.25
N ASP A 128 20.74 -18.23 7.48
CA ASP A 128 19.95 -18.95 6.47
C ASP A 128 18.82 -19.76 7.13
N GLU A 129 19.01 -20.25 8.36
CA GLU A 129 17.97 -20.92 9.16
C GLU A 129 16.84 -19.95 9.56
N GLU A 130 17.16 -18.73 10.00
CA GLU A 130 16.15 -17.71 10.31
C GLU A 130 15.33 -17.31 9.07
N ILE A 131 16.00 -17.20 7.90
CA ILE A 131 15.33 -16.94 6.62
C ILE A 131 14.43 -18.13 6.23
N GLN A 132 14.92 -19.36 6.38
CA GLN A 132 14.12 -20.58 6.12
C GLN A 132 12.89 -20.65 7.04
N GLU A 133 13.04 -20.28 8.31
CA GLU A 133 11.96 -20.25 9.28
C GLU A 133 10.91 -19.20 8.91
N ALA A 134 11.33 -17.99 8.54
CA ALA A 134 10.42 -16.93 8.07
C ALA A 134 9.59 -17.38 6.85
N VAL A 135 10.23 -18.05 5.88
CA VAL A 135 9.53 -18.60 4.71
C VAL A 135 8.61 -19.77 5.08
N HIS A 136 9.01 -20.64 6.01
CA HIS A 136 8.15 -21.71 6.51
C HIS A 136 6.91 -21.16 7.23
N TYR A 137 7.08 -20.09 8.02
CA TYR A 137 5.98 -19.40 8.67
C TYR A 137 5.01 -18.84 7.63
N ALA A 138 5.51 -18.11 6.62
CA ALA A 138 4.67 -17.60 5.53
C ALA A 138 3.90 -18.73 4.81
N LYS A 139 4.56 -19.84 4.48
CA LYS A 139 3.93 -21.03 3.89
C LYS A 139 2.81 -21.59 4.77
N ALA A 140 3.06 -21.72 6.08
CA ALA A 140 2.07 -22.24 7.03
C ALA A 140 0.86 -21.31 7.16
N SER A 141 1.09 -20.00 7.29
CA SER A 141 0.03 -18.99 7.35
C SER A 141 -0.89 -19.05 6.13
N LEU A 142 -0.33 -19.22 4.93
CA LEU A 142 -1.12 -19.34 3.71
C LEU A 142 -1.87 -20.65 3.60
N GLY A 143 -1.28 -21.76 4.09
CA GLY A 143 -1.97 -23.04 4.18
C GLY A 143 -3.25 -22.94 5.04
N TRP A 144 -3.14 -22.28 6.20
CA TRP A 144 -4.31 -22.04 7.07
C TRP A 144 -5.31 -21.07 6.47
N SER A 145 -4.83 -20.00 5.82
CA SER A 145 -5.69 -19.07 5.09
C SER A 145 -6.52 -19.78 4.03
N ALA A 146 -5.89 -20.64 3.21
CA ALA A 146 -6.58 -21.41 2.19
C ALA A 146 -7.64 -22.34 2.80
N TYR A 147 -7.32 -22.99 3.92
CA TYR A 147 -8.25 -23.90 4.59
C TYR A 147 -9.45 -23.18 5.20
N ILE A 148 -9.21 -22.22 6.12
CA ILE A 148 -10.28 -21.54 6.87
C ILE A 148 -11.19 -20.75 5.93
N ASN A 149 -10.62 -19.99 4.99
CA ASN A 149 -11.43 -19.25 4.01
C ASN A 149 -12.16 -20.21 3.06
N GLY A 150 -11.49 -21.29 2.62
CA GLY A 150 -12.09 -22.28 1.73
C GLY A 150 -13.27 -23.02 2.36
N MET A 151 -13.19 -23.30 3.66
CA MET A 151 -14.28 -23.92 4.43
C MET A 151 -15.40 -22.93 4.78
N GLN A 152 -15.17 -21.63 4.60
CA GLN A 152 -16.10 -20.55 4.97
C GLN A 152 -16.51 -20.64 6.44
N GLU A 153 -15.52 -20.79 7.32
CA GLU A 153 -15.75 -20.84 8.76
C GLU A 153 -16.52 -19.60 9.26
N ASP A 154 -17.37 -19.79 10.26
CA ASP A 154 -18.15 -18.72 10.87
C ASP A 154 -17.24 -17.80 11.69
N TYR A 155 -17.20 -16.51 11.32
CA TYR A 155 -16.28 -15.54 11.91
C TYR A 155 -16.63 -15.24 13.37
N ASP A 156 -17.92 -15.09 13.70
CA ASP A 156 -18.37 -14.73 15.05
C ASP A 156 -18.09 -15.89 16.02
N GLN A 157 -18.30 -17.13 15.58
CA GLN A 157 -17.92 -18.32 16.33
C GLN A 157 -16.40 -18.39 16.54
N PHE A 158 -15.62 -18.20 15.48
CA PHE A 158 -14.15 -18.23 15.55
C PHE A 158 -13.60 -17.16 16.52
N GLU A 159 -14.14 -15.94 16.49
CA GLU A 159 -13.76 -14.87 17.42
C GLU A 159 -14.07 -15.25 18.88
N ALA A 160 -15.27 -15.79 19.14
CA ALA A 160 -15.69 -16.22 20.47
C ALA A 160 -14.80 -17.34 21.03
N GLU A 161 -14.40 -18.28 20.16
CA GLU A 161 -13.48 -19.37 20.51
C GLU A 161 -12.05 -18.85 20.77
N LEU A 162 -11.53 -17.95 19.93
CA LEU A 162 -10.21 -17.34 20.13
C LEU A 162 -10.11 -16.56 21.45
N LYS A 163 -11.19 -15.88 21.86
CA LYS A 163 -11.24 -15.23 23.17
C LYS A 163 -11.09 -16.24 24.31
N GLN A 164 -11.83 -17.36 24.26
CA GLN A 164 -11.74 -18.42 25.26
C GLN A 164 -10.34 -19.05 25.31
N VAL A 165 -9.75 -19.32 24.14
CA VAL A 165 -8.38 -19.83 24.04
C VAL A 165 -7.39 -18.85 24.68
N THR A 166 -7.51 -17.56 24.38
CA THR A 166 -6.62 -16.52 24.93
C THR A 166 -6.74 -16.44 26.45
N ASP A 167 -7.96 -16.46 26.98
CA ASP A 167 -8.22 -16.43 28.42
C ASP A 167 -7.61 -17.66 29.12
N TYR A 168 -7.77 -18.85 28.53
CA TYR A 168 -7.18 -20.09 29.05
C TYR A 168 -5.65 -20.08 29.04
N VAL A 169 -5.03 -19.66 27.93
CA VAL A 169 -3.57 -19.62 27.81
C VAL A 169 -2.96 -18.63 28.80
N ARG A 170 -3.57 -17.45 28.98
CA ARG A 170 -3.14 -16.46 29.98
C ARG A 170 -3.22 -17.02 31.40
N ALA A 171 -4.31 -17.69 31.75
CA ALA A 171 -4.48 -18.30 33.07
C ALA A 171 -3.44 -19.39 33.36
N LYS A 172 -2.92 -20.08 32.33
CA LYS A 172 -1.88 -21.10 32.46
C LYS A 172 -0.45 -20.52 32.53
N ALA A 173 -0.25 -19.31 32.00
CA ALA A 173 1.07 -18.65 31.97
C ALA A 173 1.35 -17.78 33.20
N ALA A 174 0.34 -17.54 34.05
CA ALA A 174 0.45 -16.84 35.34
C ALA A 174 0.80 -17.81 36.47
#